data_AF-A0A382HVU9-F1
#
_entry.id   AF-A0A382HVU9-F1
#
_cell.length_a   1.000
_cell.length_b   1.000
_cell.length_c   1.000
_cell.angle_alpha   90.00
_cell.angle_beta   90.00
_cell.angle_gamma   90.00
#
_symmetry.space_group_name_H-M   'P 1'
#
loop_
_entity.id
_entity.type
_entity.pdbx_description
1 polymer ?
#
loop_
_entity_poly.entity_id
_entity_poly.type
_entity_poly.pdbx_seq_one_letter_code
_entity_poly.pdbx_strand_id
1 'polypeptide(L)'
;MTKKFFVMGKNVVWRGWWYFRQGWSNYFTFLMAAVNTLTITYFLAIERYPILVALFPNFIQYVLIVASIGIPLLVLVGYAHWKRSSARKAEVDIFYEVNPYIVRVLVNTEMVVQMNLKLNQHILKLNQGQKLSEQEINDLSQLQEKLSEFTKTRKFRNKDDWKFFSNIDTQFKK
;
A
#
# COMPACT_ATOMS: atom_id res chain seq x y z
N MET A 1 26.17 16.29 -16.16
CA MET A 1 25.35 15.24 -15.54
C MET A 1 24.72 15.82 -14.28
N THR A 2 23.57 16.52 -14.40
CA THR A 2 22.71 17.04 -13.31
C THR A 2 21.65 17.98 -13.93
N LYS A 3 20.69 17.44 -14.68
CA LYS A 3 19.48 18.19 -15.02
C LYS A 3 18.27 17.28 -14.90
N LYS A 4 17.38 17.64 -13.98
CA LYS A 4 16.05 17.06 -13.71
C LYS A 4 15.98 15.77 -12.90
N PHE A 5 16.39 15.84 -11.64
CA PHE A 5 15.77 15.03 -10.57
C PHE A 5 14.42 15.59 -10.10
N PHE A 6 13.78 16.44 -10.91
CA PHE A 6 12.54 17.11 -10.56
C PHE A 6 11.54 17.02 -11.70
N VAL A 7 10.87 15.89 -11.77
CA VAL A 7 9.63 15.72 -12.55
C VAL A 7 8.50 16.42 -11.80
N MET A 8 8.56 17.75 -11.65
CA MET A 8 7.39 18.57 -11.22
C MET A 8 6.74 19.36 -12.35
N GLY A 9 7.34 19.38 -13.55
CA GLY A 9 6.88 20.25 -14.64
C GLY A 9 5.74 19.71 -15.52
N LYS A 10 5.22 18.50 -15.29
CA LYS A 10 4.07 17.99 -16.04
C LYS A 10 2.89 17.79 -15.09
N ASN A 11 1.79 18.48 -15.38
CA ASN A 11 0.48 18.35 -14.72
C ASN A 11 0.36 18.96 -13.31
N VAL A 12 0.92 20.16 -13.08
CA VAL A 12 0.80 20.89 -11.79
C VAL A 12 -0.66 21.02 -11.35
N VAL A 13 -1.58 21.31 -12.27
CA VAL A 13 -3.03 21.40 -11.98
C VAL A 13 -3.58 20.06 -11.48
N TRP A 14 -3.29 18.95 -12.16
CA TRP A 14 -3.78 17.63 -11.73
C TRP A 14 -3.17 17.19 -10.39
N ARG A 15 -1.91 17.55 -10.13
CA ARG A 15 -1.26 17.30 -8.84
C ARG A 15 -1.89 18.15 -7.75
N GLY A 16 -2.11 19.43 -7.99
CA GLY A 16 -2.83 20.34 -7.10
C GLY A 16 -4.23 19.83 -6.79
N TRP A 17 -4.98 19.43 -7.81
CA TRP A 17 -6.31 18.83 -7.65
C TRP A 17 -6.28 17.52 -6.86
N TRP A 18 -5.28 16.67 -7.10
CA TRP A 18 -5.10 15.46 -6.30
C TRP A 18 -4.81 15.81 -4.83
N TYR A 19 -3.89 16.73 -4.55
CA TYR A 19 -3.61 17.18 -3.17
C TYR A 19 -4.84 17.77 -2.50
N PHE A 20 -5.61 18.60 -3.22
CA PHE A 20 -6.88 19.13 -2.74
C PHE A 20 -7.86 18.03 -2.38
N ARG A 21 -8.11 17.06 -3.27
CA ARG A 21 -9.02 15.94 -2.99
C ARG A 21 -8.54 15.08 -1.82
N GLN A 22 -7.24 14.85 -1.70
CA GLN A 22 -6.69 14.12 -0.55
C GLN A 22 -6.89 14.91 0.75
N GLY A 23 -6.60 16.21 0.73
CA GLY A 23 -6.81 17.09 1.89
C GLY A 23 -8.27 17.14 2.31
N TRP A 24 -9.17 17.34 1.33
CA TRP A 24 -10.60 17.36 1.54
C TRP A 24 -11.12 16.03 2.10
N SER A 25 -10.84 14.92 1.39
CA SER A 25 -11.37 13.60 1.73
C SER A 25 -10.85 13.07 3.07
N ASN A 26 -9.56 13.26 3.37
CA ASN A 26 -8.95 12.62 4.53
C ASN A 26 -9.06 13.46 5.81
N TYR A 27 -9.16 14.79 5.69
CA TYR A 27 -9.15 15.68 6.86
C TYR A 27 -10.46 16.47 7.00
N PHE A 28 -10.91 17.15 5.94
CA PHE A 28 -12.06 18.05 6.05
C PHE A 28 -13.39 17.30 6.11
N THR A 29 -13.59 16.23 5.35
CA THR A 29 -14.87 15.50 5.33
C THR A 29 -15.26 15.01 6.71
N PHE A 30 -14.33 14.42 7.46
CA PHE A 30 -14.60 13.94 8.81
C PHE A 30 -14.95 15.09 9.76
N LEU A 31 -14.16 16.17 9.75
CA LEU A 31 -14.39 17.32 10.62
C LEU A 31 -15.74 17.99 10.31
N MET A 32 -16.02 18.25 9.04
CA MET A 32 -17.27 18.89 8.60
C MET A 32 -18.47 18.00 8.90
N ALA A 33 -18.38 16.69 8.65
CA ALA A 33 -19.44 15.75 8.98
C ALA A 33 -19.66 15.68 10.50
N ALA A 34 -18.60 15.56 11.30
CA ALA A 34 -18.71 15.50 12.75
C ALA A 34 -19.33 16.79 13.31
N VAL A 35 -18.85 17.96 12.93
CA VAL A 35 -19.40 19.25 13.37
C VAL A 35 -20.86 19.39 12.97
N ASN A 36 -21.19 19.08 11.72
CA ASN A 36 -22.56 19.17 11.22
C ASN A 36 -23.49 18.19 11.95
N THR A 37 -23.09 16.92 12.08
CA THR A 37 -23.87 15.90 12.79
C THR A 37 -24.06 16.27 14.25
N LEU A 38 -23.00 16.68 14.97
CA LEU A 38 -23.12 17.11 16.37
C LEU A 38 -24.08 18.30 16.51
N THR A 39 -23.97 19.29 15.63
CA THR A 39 -24.80 20.50 15.64
C THR A 39 -26.26 20.16 15.35
N ILE A 40 -26.54 19.46 14.25
CA ILE A 40 -27.90 19.07 13.84
C ILE A 40 -28.54 18.18 14.90
N THR A 41 -27.84 17.14 15.36
CA THR A 41 -28.37 16.22 16.38
C THR A 41 -28.70 16.97 17.66
N TYR A 42 -27.89 17.93 18.07
CA TYR A 42 -28.17 18.69 19.29
C TYR A 42 -29.39 19.62 19.12
N PHE A 43 -29.34 20.55 18.17
CA PHE A 43 -30.35 21.60 18.04
C PHE A 43 -31.68 21.10 17.44
N LEU A 44 -31.66 20.07 16.59
CA LEU A 44 -32.89 19.53 16.00
C LEU A 44 -33.48 18.36 16.77
N ALA A 45 -32.66 17.53 17.43
CA ALA A 45 -33.16 16.39 18.19
C ALA A 45 -33.09 16.67 19.71
N ILE A 46 -31.90 16.76 20.29
CA ILE A 46 -31.73 16.76 21.75
C ILE A 46 -32.54 17.86 22.43
N GLU A 47 -32.45 19.11 21.95
CA GLU A 47 -33.15 20.26 22.54
C GLU A 47 -34.68 20.11 22.51
N ARG A 48 -35.22 19.28 21.61
CA ARG A 48 -36.67 19.09 21.43
C ARG A 48 -37.25 17.94 22.24
N TYR A 49 -36.42 17.11 22.88
CA TYR A 49 -36.88 15.98 23.69
C TYR A 49 -36.45 16.14 25.16
N PRO A 50 -37.39 16.37 26.10
CA PRO A 50 -37.06 16.67 27.50
C PRO A 50 -36.14 15.65 28.18
N ILE A 51 -36.30 14.35 27.84
CA ILE A 51 -35.46 13.27 28.37
C ILE A 51 -34.00 13.43 27.93
N LEU A 52 -33.75 13.86 26.69
CA LEU A 52 -32.40 14.04 26.18
C LEU A 52 -31.76 15.31 26.74
N VAL A 53 -32.52 16.39 26.93
CA VAL A 53 -32.03 17.63 27.58
C VAL A 53 -31.59 17.36 29.02
N ALA A 54 -32.29 16.48 29.75
CA ALA A 54 -31.88 16.10 31.10
C ALA A 54 -30.49 15.42 31.15
N LEU A 55 -30.13 14.67 30.10
CA LEU A 55 -28.83 14.02 29.96
C LEU A 55 -27.76 14.95 29.36
N PHE A 56 -28.18 15.87 28.49
CA PHE A 56 -27.32 16.79 27.76
C PHE A 56 -27.83 18.23 27.87
N PRO A 57 -27.58 18.92 28.99
CA PRO A 57 -28.15 20.23 29.28
C PRO A 57 -27.69 21.37 28.37
N ASN A 58 -26.47 21.26 27.81
CA ASN A 58 -25.94 22.23 26.87
C ASN A 58 -25.09 21.56 25.77
N PHE A 59 -24.93 22.27 24.66
CA PHE A 59 -24.19 21.77 23.50
C PHE A 59 -22.74 21.37 23.81
N ILE A 60 -22.05 22.15 24.65
CA ILE A 60 -20.64 21.89 24.99
C ILE A 60 -20.51 20.57 25.74
N GLN A 61 -21.37 20.32 26.74
CA GLN A 61 -21.38 19.07 27.50
C GLN A 61 -21.68 17.86 26.61
N TYR A 62 -22.67 18.00 25.71
CA TYR A 62 -22.97 16.98 24.71
C TYR A 62 -21.76 16.63 23.85
N VAL A 63 -21.09 17.64 23.28
CA VAL A 63 -19.92 17.45 22.43
C VAL A 63 -18.79 16.75 23.19
N LEU A 64 -18.51 17.17 24.43
CA LEU A 64 -17.46 16.56 25.25
C LEU A 64 -17.76 15.08 25.55
N ILE A 65 -18.99 14.75 25.95
CA ILE A 65 -19.38 13.37 26.26
C ILE A 65 -19.29 12.50 25.01
N VAL A 66 -19.89 12.95 23.89
CA VAL A 66 -19.88 12.18 22.64
C VAL A 66 -18.46 12.03 22.09
N ALA A 67 -17.62 13.07 22.15
CA ALA A 67 -16.23 12.96 21.72
C ALA A 67 -15.43 11.99 22.61
N SER A 68 -15.65 12.02 23.93
CA SER A 68 -14.94 11.15 24.87
C SER A 68 -15.20 9.66 24.66
N ILE A 69 -16.38 9.29 24.17
CA ILE A 69 -16.76 7.90 23.86
C ILE A 69 -16.49 7.57 22.39
N GLY A 70 -16.84 8.51 21.50
CA GLY A 70 -16.75 8.35 20.06
C GLY A 70 -15.31 8.21 19.56
N ILE A 71 -14.37 9.01 20.08
CA ILE A 71 -12.96 8.93 19.66
C ILE A 71 -12.36 7.55 19.99
N PRO A 72 -12.44 7.02 21.23
CA PRO A 72 -11.96 5.67 21.53
C PRO A 72 -12.64 4.59 20.68
N LEU A 73 -13.95 4.68 20.47
CA LEU A 73 -14.68 3.71 19.64
C LEU A 73 -14.19 3.71 18.19
N LEU A 74 -14.01 4.90 17.59
CA LEU A 74 -13.48 5.05 16.23
C LEU A 74 -12.07 4.48 16.11
N VAL A 75 -11.21 4.68 17.12
CA VAL A 75 -9.87 4.08 17.16
C VAL A 75 -9.96 2.55 17.21
N LEU A 76 -10.83 1.98 18.04
CA LEU A 76 -11.00 0.53 18.14
C LEU A 76 -11.53 -0.09 16.84
N VAL A 77 -12.55 0.52 16.24
CA VAL A 77 -13.11 0.07 14.96
C VAL A 77 -12.07 0.19 13.86
N GLY A 78 -11.35 1.31 13.79
CA GLY A 78 -10.26 1.52 12.84
C GLY A 78 -9.16 0.47 12.98
N TYR A 79 -8.73 0.19 14.22
CA TYR A 79 -7.74 -0.85 14.52
C TYR A 79 -8.22 -2.24 14.11
N ALA A 80 -9.47 -2.60 14.43
CA ALA A 80 -10.05 -3.88 14.05
C ALA A 80 -10.14 -4.03 12.52
N HIS A 81 -10.58 -2.99 11.82
CA HIS A 81 -10.65 -2.98 10.37
C HIS A 81 -9.27 -3.19 9.74
N TRP A 82 -8.26 -2.45 10.18
CA TRP A 82 -6.92 -2.53 9.60
C TRP A 82 -6.17 -3.83 9.91
N LYS A 83 -6.33 -4.39 11.12
CA LYS A 83 -5.53 -5.53 11.57
C LYS A 83 -6.22 -6.88 11.38
N ARG A 84 -7.55 -6.92 11.32
CA ARG A 84 -8.32 -8.18 11.40
C ARG A 84 -9.33 -8.39 10.27
N SER A 85 -9.55 -7.42 9.38
CA SER A 85 -10.55 -7.58 8.32
C SER A 85 -9.97 -8.16 7.02
N SER A 86 -10.65 -9.17 6.48
CA SER A 86 -10.39 -9.69 5.13
C SER A 86 -10.63 -8.63 4.05
N ALA A 87 -11.51 -7.66 4.32
CA ALA A 87 -11.77 -6.52 3.44
C ALA A 87 -10.49 -5.70 3.21
N ARG A 88 -9.73 -5.40 4.28
CA ARG A 88 -8.47 -4.66 4.14
C ARG A 88 -7.44 -5.43 3.33
N LYS A 89 -7.38 -6.76 3.47
CA LYS A 89 -6.50 -7.60 2.65
C LYS A 89 -6.86 -7.47 1.16
N ALA A 90 -8.13 -7.60 0.81
CA ALA A 90 -8.58 -7.44 -0.58
C ALA A 90 -8.28 -6.05 -1.15
N GLU A 91 -8.44 -4.98 -0.37
CA GLU A 91 -8.06 -3.62 -0.80
C GLU A 91 -6.57 -3.51 -1.12
N VAL A 92 -5.72 -4.09 -0.27
CA VAL A 92 -4.28 -4.11 -0.48
C VAL A 92 -3.95 -4.95 -1.72
N ASP A 93 -4.51 -6.15 -1.84
CA ASP A 93 -4.28 -7.02 -2.99
C ASP A 93 -4.64 -6.29 -4.30
N ILE A 94 -5.82 -5.66 -4.37
CA ILE A 94 -6.24 -4.84 -5.52
C ILE A 94 -5.27 -3.69 -5.80
N PHE A 95 -4.81 -2.98 -4.76
CA PHE A 95 -3.87 -1.86 -4.92
C PHE A 95 -2.54 -2.31 -5.52
N TYR A 96 -2.03 -3.47 -5.10
CA TYR A 96 -0.82 -4.06 -5.66
C TYR A 96 -1.08 -4.60 -7.08
N GLU A 97 -2.27 -5.17 -7.32
CA GLU A 97 -2.71 -5.69 -8.62
C GLU A 97 -2.76 -4.62 -9.72
N VAL A 98 -3.36 -3.48 -9.41
CA VAL A 98 -3.62 -2.40 -10.37
C VAL A 98 -2.44 -1.47 -10.57
N ASN A 99 -1.41 -1.52 -9.71
CA ASN A 99 -0.27 -0.61 -9.77
C ASN A 99 0.96 -1.26 -10.45
N PRO A 100 1.19 -1.03 -11.75
CA PRO A 100 2.30 -1.64 -12.48
C PRO A 100 3.69 -1.28 -11.93
N TYR A 101 3.84 -0.14 -11.24
CA TYR A 101 5.11 0.22 -10.60
C TYR A 101 5.43 -0.73 -9.44
N ILE A 102 4.43 -1.08 -8.64
CA ILE A 102 4.59 -1.96 -7.48
C ILE A 102 4.89 -3.38 -7.94
N VAL A 103 4.13 -3.89 -8.91
CA VAL A 103 4.34 -5.23 -9.48
C VAL A 103 5.75 -5.38 -10.03
N ARG A 104 6.22 -4.35 -10.76
CA ARG A 104 7.59 -4.35 -11.30
C ARG A 104 8.66 -4.33 -10.20
N VAL A 105 8.42 -3.60 -9.12
CA VAL A 105 9.33 -3.61 -7.96
C VAL A 105 9.36 -5.00 -7.31
N LEU A 106 8.21 -5.65 -7.14
CA LEU A 106 8.14 -7.02 -6.61
C LEU A 106 8.93 -8.00 -7.47
N VAL A 107 8.71 -8.00 -8.78
CA VAL A 107 9.42 -8.86 -9.74
C VAL A 107 10.93 -8.61 -9.71
N ASN A 108 11.36 -7.34 -9.76
CA ASN A 108 12.78 -7.01 -9.67
C ASN A 108 13.40 -7.46 -8.35
N THR A 109 12.68 -7.28 -7.24
CA THR A 109 13.15 -7.69 -5.90
C THR A 109 13.33 -9.19 -5.83
N GLU A 110 12.37 -9.95 -6.35
CA GLU A 110 12.44 -11.42 -6.43
C GLU A 110 13.62 -11.89 -7.29
N MET A 111 13.82 -11.29 -8.48
CA MET A 111 14.99 -11.57 -9.31
C MET A 111 16.30 -11.32 -8.55
N VAL A 112 16.38 -10.22 -7.80
CA VAL A 112 17.56 -9.87 -6.99
C VAL A 112 17.77 -10.86 -5.84
N VAL A 113 16.70 -11.27 -5.14
CA VAL A 113 16.78 -12.27 -4.06
C VAL A 113 17.29 -13.60 -4.61
N GLN A 114 16.74 -14.09 -5.72
CA GLN A 114 17.19 -15.32 -6.36
C GLN A 114 18.66 -15.24 -6.77
N MET A 115 19.10 -14.08 -7.28
CA MET A 115 20.50 -13.91 -7.71
C MET A 115 21.45 -13.85 -6.53
N ASN A 116 21.07 -13.18 -5.46
CA ASN A 116 21.84 -13.11 -4.23
C ASN A 116 21.96 -14.49 -3.56
N LEU A 117 20.90 -15.30 -3.57
CA LEU A 117 20.95 -16.67 -3.03
C LEU A 117 21.95 -17.53 -3.80
N LYS A 118 21.89 -17.53 -5.14
CA LYS A 118 22.87 -18.25 -5.97
C LYS A 118 24.30 -17.74 -5.78
N LEU A 119 24.47 -16.41 -5.76
CA LEU A 119 25.76 -15.78 -5.51
C LEU A 119 26.34 -16.23 -4.15
N ASN A 120 25.53 -16.20 -3.08
CA ASN A 120 25.95 -16.63 -1.75
C ASN A 120 26.33 -18.12 -1.72
N GLN A 121 25.56 -18.99 -2.38
CA GLN A 121 25.89 -20.41 -2.50
C GLN A 121 27.25 -20.62 -3.17
N HIS A 122 27.53 -19.89 -4.25
CA HIS A 122 28.80 -19.97 -4.96
C HIS A 122 29.97 -19.38 -4.14
N ILE A 123 29.76 -18.26 -3.44
CA ILE A 123 30.76 -17.69 -2.53
C ILE A 123 31.13 -18.69 -1.42
N LEU A 124 30.16 -19.38 -0.83
CA LEU A 124 30.40 -20.39 0.19
C LEU A 124 31.24 -21.56 -0.35
N LYS A 125 30.94 -22.04 -1.56
CA LYS A 125 31.74 -23.09 -2.22
C LYS A 125 33.19 -22.66 -2.47
N LEU A 126 33.38 -21.46 -3.00
CA LEU A 126 34.70 -20.90 -3.25
C LEU A 126 35.49 -20.73 -1.94
N ASN A 127 34.83 -20.31 -0.87
CA ASN A 127 35.44 -20.21 0.47
C ASN A 127 35.88 -21.59 1.02
N GLN A 128 35.11 -22.64 0.72
CA GLN A 128 35.47 -24.04 1.03
C GLN A 128 36.59 -24.61 0.13
N GLY A 129 37.19 -23.80 -0.74
CA GLY A 129 38.23 -24.22 -1.69
C GLY A 129 37.70 -25.04 -2.86
N GLN A 130 36.37 -25.16 -3.02
CA GLN A 130 35.75 -25.87 -4.12
C GLN A 130 35.67 -24.96 -5.36
N LYS A 131 36.05 -25.49 -6.52
CA LYS A 131 35.83 -24.79 -7.80
C LYS A 131 34.39 -24.96 -8.25
N LEU A 132 33.87 -23.96 -8.94
CA LEU A 132 32.58 -24.06 -9.64
C LEU A 132 32.72 -25.05 -10.79
N SER A 133 31.74 -25.95 -10.91
CA SER A 133 31.67 -26.88 -12.04
C SER A 133 31.27 -26.15 -13.33
N GLU A 134 31.63 -26.70 -14.49
CA GLU A 134 31.23 -26.15 -15.79
C GLU A 134 29.70 -26.08 -15.94
N GLN A 135 28.99 -27.04 -15.37
CA GLN A 135 27.52 -27.06 -15.36
C GLN A 135 26.95 -25.87 -14.57
N GLU A 136 27.49 -25.55 -13.39
CA GLU A 136 27.05 -24.40 -12.59
C GLU A 136 27.33 -23.06 -13.28
N ILE A 137 28.47 -22.96 -13.97
CA ILE A 137 28.82 -21.77 -14.76
C ILE A 137 27.86 -21.61 -15.94
N ASN A 138 27.52 -22.70 -16.61
CA ASN A 138 26.55 -22.70 -17.71
C ASN A 138 25.14 -22.33 -17.22
N ASP A 139 24.69 -22.91 -16.11
CA ASP A 139 23.39 -22.61 -15.50
C ASP A 139 23.29 -21.14 -15.07
N LEU A 140 24.37 -20.57 -14.53
CA LEU A 140 24.45 -19.16 -14.18
C LEU A 140 24.37 -18.27 -15.43
N SER A 141 25.07 -18.65 -16.50
CA SER A 141 25.08 -17.91 -17.77
C SER A 141 23.70 -17.90 -18.43
N GLN A 142 23.05 -19.06 -18.50
CA GLN A 142 21.68 -19.19 -19.03
C GLN A 142 20.68 -18.36 -18.21
N LEU A 143 20.83 -18.34 -16.89
CA LEU A 143 19.97 -17.54 -16.01
C LEU A 143 20.17 -16.05 -16.25
N GLN A 144 21.42 -15.58 -16.37
CA GLN A 144 21.71 -14.18 -16.68
C GLN A 144 21.15 -13.77 -18.04
N GLU A 145 21.29 -14.63 -19.06
CA GLU A 145 20.75 -14.39 -20.40
C GLU A 145 19.22 -14.26 -20.36
N LYS A 146 18.54 -15.21 -19.70
CA LYS A 146 17.09 -15.19 -19.53
C LYS A 146 16.59 -13.91 -18.84
N LEU A 147 17.25 -13.49 -17.75
CA LEU A 147 16.86 -12.26 -17.03
C LEU A 147 17.16 -11.00 -17.84
N SER A 148 18.24 -11.01 -18.63
CA SER A 148 18.60 -9.92 -19.55
C SER A 148 17.58 -9.79 -20.67
N GLU A 149 17.18 -10.90 -21.30
CA GLU A 149 16.15 -10.92 -22.34
C GLU A 149 14.80 -10.47 -21.80
N PHE A 150 14.37 -10.99 -20.64
CA PHE A 150 13.16 -10.54 -19.96
C PHE A 150 13.21 -9.03 -19.70
N THR A 151 14.37 -8.51 -19.27
CA THR A 151 14.56 -7.08 -19.00
C THR A 151 14.50 -6.19 -20.24
N LYS A 152 14.92 -6.72 -21.41
CA LYS A 152 14.88 -6.00 -22.69
C LYS A 152 13.49 -6.02 -23.32
N THR A 153 12.79 -7.15 -23.24
CA THR A 153 11.49 -7.35 -23.90
C THR A 153 10.32 -6.83 -23.06
N ARG A 154 10.46 -6.75 -21.74
CA ARG A 154 9.40 -6.29 -20.82
C ARG A 154 8.91 -4.89 -21.13
N LYS A 155 7.59 -4.73 -21.17
CA LYS A 155 6.91 -3.43 -21.31
C LYS A 155 6.18 -3.07 -20.03
N PHE A 156 6.29 -1.82 -19.60
CA PHE A 156 5.71 -1.33 -18.34
C PHE A 156 4.17 -1.47 -18.25
N ARG A 157 3.47 -1.44 -19.39
CA ARG A 157 2.00 -1.55 -19.46
C ARG A 157 1.52 -2.96 -19.78
N ASN A 158 2.41 -3.94 -19.94
CA ASN A 158 2.05 -5.30 -20.29
C ASN A 158 2.00 -6.19 -19.04
N LYS A 159 1.30 -7.33 -19.12
CA LYS A 159 1.16 -8.29 -18.02
C LYS A 159 2.39 -9.21 -17.84
N ASP A 160 3.56 -8.82 -18.36
CA ASP A 160 4.77 -9.64 -18.35
C ASP A 160 5.28 -9.84 -16.92
N ASP A 161 5.28 -8.77 -16.11
CA ASP A 161 5.65 -8.83 -14.69
C ASP A 161 4.68 -9.74 -13.89
N TRP A 162 3.38 -9.67 -14.19
CA TRP A 162 2.37 -10.55 -13.59
C TRP A 162 2.60 -12.03 -13.93
N LYS A 163 2.88 -12.33 -15.20
CA LYS A 163 3.17 -13.70 -15.66
C LYS A 163 4.44 -14.26 -15.01
N PHE A 164 5.47 -13.42 -14.86
CA PHE A 164 6.70 -13.80 -14.17
C PHE A 164 6.41 -14.20 -12.72
N PHE A 165 5.67 -13.36 -11.99
CA PHE A 165 5.29 -13.62 -10.61
C PHE A 165 4.46 -14.91 -10.45
N SER A 166 3.43 -15.11 -11.30
CA SER A 166 2.60 -16.33 -11.23
C SER A 166 3.37 -17.63 -11.56
N ASN A 167 4.37 -17.54 -12.44
CA ASN A 167 5.20 -18.68 -12.80
C ASN A 167 6.14 -19.10 -11.65
N ILE A 168 6.49 -18.18 -10.75
CA ILE A 168 7.31 -18.48 -9.58
C ILE A 168 6.48 -19.24 -8.53
N ASP A 169 5.28 -18.74 -8.21
CA ASP A 169 4.38 -19.41 -7.25
C ASP A 169 4.05 -20.86 -7.66
N THR A 170 4.03 -21.15 -8.95
CA THR A 170 3.81 -22.51 -9.46
C THR A 170 5.05 -23.40 -9.40
N GLN A 171 6.26 -22.84 -9.40
CA GLN A 171 7.51 -23.60 -9.20
C GLN A 171 7.70 -24.03 -7.75
N PHE A 172 7.25 -23.24 -6.77
CA PHE A 172 7.34 -23.57 -5.35
C PHE A 172 6.20 -24.47 -4.82
N LYS A 173 5.19 -24.75 -5.65
CA LYS A 173 4.07 -25.66 -5.32
C LYS A 173 4.29 -27.12 -5.75
N LYS A 174 5.44 -27.44 -6.34
CA LYS A 174 5.89 -28.80 -6.62
C LYS A 174 6.90 -29.23 -5.56
#